data_AF-A0A699S730-F1
#
_entry.id   AF-A0A699S730-F1
#
_cell.length_a   1.000
_cell.length_b   1.000
_cell.length_c   1.000
_cell.angle_alpha   90.00
_cell.angle_beta   90.00
_cell.angle_gamma   90.00
#
_symmetry.space_group_name_H-M   'P 1'
#
loop_
_entity.id
_entity.type
_entity.pdbx_description
1 polymer ?
#
loop_
_entity_poly.entity_id
_entity_poly.type
_entity_poly.pdbx_seq_one_letter_code
_entity_poly.pdbx_strand_id
1 'polypeptide(L)'
;SAEQKLARRNELKARGTLLMALPDKYQLKFNSHKDAKALMEAIEKRFGGNTEIKKVQKTILKQQFENFTGSNSESLDQIHDRLQKLVSQLEIHGVSLSQE
;
A
#
# COMPACT_ATOMS: atom_id res chain seq x y z
N SER A 1 8.17 -30.12 14.62
CA SER A 1 8.85 -29.37 15.71
C SER A 1 7.83 -28.76 16.66
N ALA A 2 8.21 -28.51 17.92
CA ALA A 2 7.43 -27.69 18.86
C ALA A 2 7.10 -26.30 18.30
N GLU A 3 7.99 -25.76 17.47
CA GLU A 3 7.83 -24.46 16.80
C GLU A 3 6.66 -24.45 15.80
N GLN A 4 6.47 -25.54 15.03
CA GLN A 4 5.34 -25.65 14.09
C GLN A 4 4.00 -25.67 14.83
N LYS A 5 3.93 -26.32 16.01
CA LYS A 5 2.72 -26.32 16.84
C LYS A 5 2.43 -24.93 17.41
N LEU A 6 3.48 -24.19 17.80
CA LEU A 6 3.37 -22.82 18.28
C LEU A 6 2.91 -21.86 17.18
N ALA A 7 3.52 -21.94 15.99
CA ALA A 7 3.15 -21.14 14.83
C ALA A 7 1.67 -21.34 14.45
N ARG A 8 1.21 -22.59 14.40
CA ARG A 8 -0.20 -22.91 14.11
C ARG A 8 -1.16 -22.32 15.15
N ARG A 9 -0.79 -22.33 16.44
CA ARG A 9 -1.61 -21.69 17.49
C ARG A 9 -1.67 -20.17 17.32
N ASN A 10 -0.55 -19.55 17.00
CA ASN A 10 -0.47 -18.10 16.80
C ASN A 10 -1.28 -17.67 15.57
N GLU A 11 -1.24 -18.45 14.49
CA GLU A 11 -2.04 -18.22 13.29
C GLU A 11 -3.54 -18.29 13.57
N LEU A 12 -4.00 -19.32 14.30
CA LEU A 12 -5.40 -19.46 14.67
C LEU A 12 -5.86 -18.30 15.58
N LYS A 13 -5.03 -17.87 16.53
CA LYS A 13 -5.32 -16.70 17.37
C LYS A 13 -5.42 -15.42 16.54
N ALA A 14 -4.46 -15.19 15.65
CA ALA A 14 -4.45 -14.01 14.78
C ALA A 14 -5.71 -13.97 13.89
N ARG A 15 -6.09 -15.09 13.27
CA ARG A 15 -7.34 -15.18 12.49
C ARG A 15 -8.57 -14.91 13.35
N GLY A 16 -8.64 -15.49 14.54
CA GLY A 16 -9.74 -15.28 15.48
C GLY A 16 -9.91 -13.80 15.85
N THR A 17 -8.81 -13.13 16.21
CA THR A 17 -8.81 -11.70 16.54
C THR A 17 -9.25 -10.83 15.35
N LEU A 18 -8.71 -11.10 14.16
CA LEU A 18 -9.08 -10.34 12.95
C LEU A 18 -10.57 -10.49 12.61
N LEU A 19 -11.16 -11.68 12.79
CA LEU A 19 -12.59 -11.89 12.57
C LEU A 19 -13.45 -11.18 13.63
N MET A 20 -13.06 -11.23 14.91
CA MET A 20 -13.78 -10.53 15.98
C MET A 20 -13.75 -9.00 15.85
N ALA A 21 -12.72 -8.45 15.21
CA ALA A 21 -12.64 -7.02 14.93
C ALA A 21 -13.61 -6.55 13.83
N LEU A 22 -14.26 -7.47 13.10
CA LEU A 22 -15.21 -7.15 12.04
C LEU A 22 -16.65 -7.19 12.55
N PRO A 23 -17.52 -6.27 12.09
CA PRO A 23 -18.96 -6.38 12.30
C PRO A 23 -19.51 -7.72 11.76
N ASP A 24 -20.46 -8.35 12.46
CA ASP A 24 -21.03 -9.67 12.13
C ASP A 24 -21.40 -9.86 10.66
N LYS A 25 -21.96 -8.81 10.03
CA LYS A 25 -22.37 -8.79 8.61
C LYS A 25 -21.21 -9.09 7.63
N TYR A 26 -19.97 -8.94 8.07
CA TYR A 26 -18.77 -9.21 7.28
C TYR A 26 -18.03 -10.48 7.70
N GLN A 27 -18.15 -10.94 8.96
CA GLN A 27 -17.41 -12.10 9.48
C GLN A 27 -17.57 -13.34 8.61
N LEU A 28 -18.82 -13.69 8.25
CA LEU A 28 -19.13 -14.83 7.39
C LEU A 28 -18.47 -14.73 6.01
N LYS A 29 -18.35 -13.52 5.46
CA LYS A 29 -17.75 -13.29 4.14
C LYS A 29 -16.22 -13.40 4.13
N PHE A 30 -15.60 -13.33 5.32
CA PHE A 30 -14.15 -13.38 5.48
C PHE A 30 -13.64 -14.70 6.05
N ASN A 31 -14.52 -15.55 6.60
CA ASN A 31 -14.17 -16.83 7.22
C ASN A 31 -13.57 -17.87 6.24
N SER A 32 -13.68 -17.65 4.93
CA SER A 32 -13.10 -18.51 3.89
C SER A 32 -11.56 -18.44 3.81
N HIS A 33 -10.93 -17.40 4.36
CA HIS A 33 -9.48 -17.23 4.30
C HIS A 33 -8.80 -18.09 5.35
N LYS A 34 -7.94 -19.02 4.92
CA LYS A 34 -7.31 -20.04 5.77
C LYS A 34 -6.19 -19.49 6.66
N ASP A 35 -5.59 -18.37 6.25
CA ASP A 35 -4.40 -17.77 6.84
C ASP A 35 -4.68 -16.32 7.29
N ALA A 36 -4.06 -15.90 8.39
CA ALA A 36 -4.26 -14.56 8.95
C ALA A 36 -3.82 -13.44 7.98
N LYS A 37 -2.76 -13.68 7.22
CA LYS A 37 -2.24 -12.73 6.22
C LYS A 37 -3.24 -12.49 5.09
N ALA A 38 -3.74 -13.57 4.48
CA ALA A 38 -4.73 -13.49 3.41
C ALA A 38 -6.05 -12.84 3.88
N LEU A 39 -6.44 -13.12 5.13
CA LEU A 39 -7.58 -12.47 5.77
C LEU A 39 -7.37 -10.96 5.92
N MET A 40 -6.20 -10.52 6.40
CA MET A 40 -5.85 -9.10 6.53
C MET A 40 -5.88 -8.39 5.17
N GLU A 41 -5.25 -8.95 4.14
CA GLU A 41 -5.23 -8.37 2.79
C GLU A 41 -6.63 -8.24 2.20
N ALA A 42 -7.51 -9.23 2.45
CA ALA A 42 -8.89 -9.18 2.00
C ALA A 42 -9.70 -8.10 2.73
N ILE A 43 -9.48 -7.93 4.04
CA ILE A 43 -10.10 -6.87 4.84
C ILE A 43 -9.64 -5.51 4.31
N GLU A 44 -8.34 -5.30 4.14
CA GLU A 44 -7.77 -4.06 3.58
C GLU A 44 -8.35 -3.76 2.20
N LYS A 45 -8.39 -4.75 1.30
CA LYS A 45 -8.97 -4.61 -0.04
C LYS A 45 -10.44 -4.21 -0.02
N ARG A 46 -11.23 -4.77 0.90
CA ARG A 46 -12.68 -4.55 0.95
C ARG A 46 -13.08 -3.24 1.60
N PHE A 47 -12.35 -2.81 2.63
CA PHE A 47 -12.64 -1.57 3.35
C PHE A 47 -11.83 -0.38 2.84
N GLY A 48 -11.17 -0.53 1.69
CA GLY A 48 -10.51 0.58 0.99
C GLY A 48 -9.20 1.02 1.60
N GLY A 49 -8.56 0.17 2.43
CA GLY A 49 -7.30 0.43 3.12
C GLY A 49 -6.09 0.43 2.20
N ASN A 50 -6.12 1.24 1.13
CA ASN A 50 -4.98 1.90 0.48
C ASN A 50 -5.35 2.50 -0.88
N THR A 51 -6.46 2.10 -1.52
CA THR A 51 -6.71 2.47 -2.92
C THR A 51 -7.01 3.95 -3.11
N GLU A 52 -7.84 4.53 -2.23
CA GLU A 52 -8.20 5.95 -2.31
C GLU A 52 -6.99 6.82 -1.92
N ILE A 53 -6.25 6.44 -0.88
CA ILE A 53 -5.02 7.14 -0.46
C ILE A 53 -3.93 7.02 -1.54
N LYS A 54 -3.73 5.84 -2.15
CA LYS A 54 -2.81 5.64 -3.28
C LYS A 54 -3.23 6.41 -4.53
N LYS A 55 -4.53 6.50 -4.82
CA LYS A 55 -5.04 7.34 -5.92
C LYS A 55 -4.75 8.82 -5.65
N VAL A 56 -5.02 9.30 -4.44
CA VAL A 56 -4.75 10.69 -4.06
C VAL A 56 -3.25 10.98 -4.11
N GLN A 57 -2.39 10.10 -3.57
CA GLN A 57 -0.95 10.23 -3.68
C GLN A 57 -0.47 10.20 -5.14
N LYS A 58 -1.01 9.29 -5.97
CA LYS A 58 -0.69 9.23 -7.40
C LYS A 58 -1.05 10.53 -8.12
N THR A 59 -2.22 11.11 -7.83
CA THR A 59 -2.62 12.40 -8.40
C THR A 59 -1.71 13.54 -7.92
N ILE A 60 -1.34 13.56 -6.64
CA ILE A 60 -0.42 14.57 -6.07
C ILE A 60 0.97 14.47 -6.71
N LEU A 61 1.53 13.25 -6.84
CA LEU A 61 2.83 13.03 -7.45
C LEU A 61 2.85 13.43 -8.93
N LYS A 62 1.79 13.13 -9.67
CA LYS A 62 1.64 13.56 -11.06
C LYS A 62 1.62 15.09 -11.16
N GLN A 63 0.85 15.76 -10.29
CA GLN A 63 0.79 17.21 -10.25
C GLN A 63 2.13 17.85 -9.88
N GLN A 64 2.90 17.25 -8.95
CA GLN A 64 4.25 17.71 -8.60
C GLN A 64 5.23 17.57 -9.76
N PHE A 65 5.10 16.51 -10.56
CA PHE A 65 5.92 16.32 -11.77
C PHE A 65 5.56 17.34 -12.84
N GLU A 66 4.26 17.53 -13.12
CA GLU A 66 3.76 18.51 -14.10
C GLU A 66 4.15 19.95 -13.73
N ASN A 67 4.20 20.27 -12.44
CA ASN A 67 4.61 21.58 -11.92
C ASN A 67 6.11 21.66 -11.61
N PHE A 68 6.92 20.67 -12.01
CA PHE A 68 8.35 20.66 -11.69
C PHE A 68 9.08 21.80 -12.41
N THR A 69 9.64 22.72 -11.62
CA THR A 69 10.49 23.81 -12.12
C THR A 69 11.76 23.90 -11.28
N GLY A 70 12.90 24.15 -11.92
CA GLY A 70 14.14 24.49 -11.22
C GLY A 70 14.14 25.94 -10.74
N SER A 71 14.78 26.21 -9.61
CA SER A 71 15.00 27.58 -9.13
C SER A 71 16.32 28.14 -9.68
N ASN A 72 16.40 29.46 -9.89
CA ASN A 72 17.62 30.11 -10.41
C ASN A 72 18.86 29.94 -9.52
N SER A 73 18.69 29.55 -8.25
CA SER A 73 19.77 29.31 -7.29
C SER A 73 20.13 27.84 -7.12
N GLU A 74 19.46 26.92 -7.81
CA GLU A 74 19.74 25.49 -7.73
C GLU A 74 20.78 25.06 -8.76
N SER A 75 21.70 24.18 -8.35
CA SER A 75 22.65 23.57 -9.28
C SER A 75 21.98 22.46 -10.11
N LEU A 76 22.57 22.14 -11.26
CA LEU A 76 22.08 21.05 -12.11
C LEU A 76 22.03 19.71 -11.38
N ASP A 77 23.02 19.42 -10.53
CA ASP A 77 23.05 18.20 -9.71
C ASP A 77 21.89 18.14 -8.71
N GLN A 78 21.51 19.28 -8.11
CA GLN A 78 20.37 19.35 -7.19
C GLN A 78 19.04 19.16 -7.92
N ILE A 79 18.90 19.76 -9.11
CA ILE A 79 17.73 19.58 -9.97
C ILE A 79 17.62 18.11 -10.39
N HIS A 80 18.75 17.48 -10.73
CA HIS A 80 18.82 16.07 -11.11
C HIS A 80 18.41 15.14 -9.98
N ASP A 81 18.95 15.32 -8.76
CA ASP A 81 18.60 14.51 -7.59
C ASP A 81 17.10 14.60 -7.25
N ARG A 82 16.55 15.82 -7.25
CA ARG A 82 15.11 16.04 -7.00
C ARG A 82 14.24 15.38 -8.06
N LEU A 83 14.62 15.49 -9.34
CA LEU A 83 13.90 14.86 -10.44
C LEU A 83 13.97 13.34 -10.35
N GLN A 84 15.16 12.78 -10.10
CA GLN A 84 15.35 11.33 -9.92
C GLN A 84 14.49 10.81 -8.78
N LYS A 85 14.49 11.50 -7.63
CA LYS A 85 13.66 11.14 -6.48
C LYS A 85 12.17 11.13 -6.80
N LEU A 86 11.69 12.09 -7.59
CA LEU A 86 10.30 12.15 -8.00
C LEU A 86 9.93 11.00 -8.96
N VAL A 87 10.82 10.71 -9.92
CA VAL A 87 10.65 9.58 -10.87
C VAL A 87 10.64 8.24 -10.15
N SER A 88 11.55 8.01 -9.20
CA SER A 88 11.54 6.79 -8.39
C SER A 88 10.24 6.61 -7.59
N GLN A 89 9.66 7.71 -7.07
CA GLN A 89 8.37 7.64 -6.37
C GLN A 89 7.21 7.30 -7.32
N LEU A 90 7.21 7.83 -8.54
CA LEU A 90 6.21 7.52 -9.56
C LEU A 90 6.26 6.03 -9.96
N GLU A 91 7.45 5.47 -10.13
CA GLU A 91 7.65 4.06 -10.48
C GLU A 91 7.13 3.11 -9.38
N ILE A 92 7.49 3.37 -8.11
CA ILE A 92 7.05 2.57 -6.95
C ILE A 92 5.52 2.55 -6.83
N HIS A 93 4.84 3.64 -7.22
CA HIS A 93 3.39 3.78 -7.13
C HIS A 93 2.65 3.37 -8.42
N GLY A 94 3.35 2.78 -9.40
CA GLY A 94 2.77 2.30 -10.64
C GLY A 94 2.19 3.42 -11.50
N VAL A 95 2.84 4.59 -11.51
CA VAL A 95 2.51 5.69 -12.41
C VAL A 95 3.34 5.54 -13.67
N SER A 96 2.74 5.00 -14.73
CA SER A 96 3.36 5.00 -16.05
C SER A 96 3.39 6.43 -16.58
N LEU A 97 4.59 6.95 -16.82
CA LEU A 97 4.81 8.14 -17.64
C LEU A 97 4.58 7.72 -19.09
N SER A 98 3.32 7.68 -19.53
CA SER A 98 3.04 7.53 -20.96
C SER A 98 3.57 8.78 -21.67
N GLN A 99 4.53 8.55 -22.56
CA GLN A 99 4.91 9.55 -23.55
C GLN A 99 3.74 9.68 -24.52
N GLU A 100 3.10 10.85 -24.55
CA GLU A 100 2.20 11.24 -25.63
C GLU A 100 3.02 11.66 -26.85
#